data_AF-H6N9S8-F1
#
_entry.id   AF-H6N9S8-F1
#
_cell.length_a   1.000
_cell.length_b   1.000
_cell.length_c   1.000
_cell.angle_alpha   90.00
_cell.angle_beta   90.00
_cell.angle_gamma   90.00
#
_symmetry.space_group_name_H-M   'P 1'
#
loop_
_entity.id
_entity.type
_entity.pdbx_description
1 polymer ?
#
loop_
_entity_poly.entity_id
_entity_poly.type
_entity_poly.pdbx_seq_one_letter_code
_entity_poly.pdbx_strand_id
1 'polypeptide(L)' 'MNFPLLTDLESISPRPILFMMGENAHSRYFTEEAYKMAAEPKELYVVKDARHIDLYDRKDLIPFDKLESFFKASLN' A
#
# COMPACT_ATOMS: atom_id res chain seq x y z
N MET A 1 6.37 23.48 14.58
CA MET A 1 6.51 22.07 14.99
C MET A 1 6.77 21.24 13.76
N ASN A 2 7.85 20.46 13.73
CA ASN A 2 8.08 19.44 12.70
C ASN A 2 7.57 18.10 13.24
N PHE A 3 6.59 17.51 12.57
CA PHE A 3 6.14 16.15 12.86
C PHE A 3 6.60 15.23 11.73
N PRO A 4 7.32 14.14 12.04
CA PRO A 4 7.53 13.07 11.07
C PRO A 4 6.17 12.53 10.58
N LEU A 5 6.01 12.33 9.28
CA LEU A 5 4.71 12.05 8.66
C LEU A 5 4.03 10.76 9.15
N LEU A 6 4.80 9.77 9.61
CA LEU A 6 4.31 8.44 9.98
C LEU A 6 4.32 8.18 11.48
N THR A 7 4.51 9.20 12.33
CA THR A 7 4.60 9.05 13.80
C THR A 7 3.40 8.30 14.38
N ASP A 8 2.20 8.58 13.89
CA ASP A 8 0.96 8.03 14.43
C ASP A 8 0.33 6.98 13.49
N LEU A 9 1.13 6.30 12.65
CA LEU A 9 0.62 5.34 11.66
C LEU A 9 -0.24 4.23 12.29
N GLU A 10 0.10 3.79 13.50
CA GLU A 10 -0.66 2.79 14.27
C GLU A 10 -2.11 3.23 14.56
N SER A 11 -2.36 4.55 14.67
CA SER A 11 -3.70 5.10 14.94
C SER A 11 -4.69 4.95 13.78
N ILE A 12 -4.23 4.47 12.62
CA ILE A 12 -5.14 4.08 11.53
C ILE A 12 -6.01 2.90 11.96
N SER A 13 -5.44 1.94 12.70
CA SER A 13 -6.19 0.81 13.27
C SER A 13 -7.39 1.29 14.10
N PRO A 14 -8.55 0.62 14.04
CA PRO A 14 -8.84 -0.66 13.38
C PRO A 14 -9.23 -0.55 11.89
N ARG A 15 -9.10 0.62 11.26
CA ARG A 15 -9.39 0.75 9.82
C ARG A 15 -8.33 -0.01 9.02
N PRO A 16 -8.72 -0.77 7.98
CA PRO A 16 -7.78 -1.57 7.22
C PRO A 16 -6.88 -0.71 6.32
N ILE A 17 -5.64 -1.16 6.11
CA ILE A 17 -4.69 -0.55 5.16
C ILE A 17 -4.29 -1.58 4.11
N LEU A 18 -4.42 -1.22 2.83
CA LEU A 18 -3.79 -1.94 1.73
C LEU A 18 -2.55 -1.17 1.26
N PHE A 19 -1.38 -1.77 1.45
CA PHE A 19 -0.13 -1.31 0.88
C PHE A 19 0.10 -1.98 -0.48
N MET A 20 0.58 -1.22 -1.47
CA MET A 20 0.81 -1.72 -2.82
C MET A 20 2.13 -1.19 -3.38
N MET A 21 2.92 -2.07 -3.97
CA MET A 21 4.20 -1.72 -4.58
C MET A 21 4.54 -2.66 -5.74
N GLY A 22 5.34 -2.19 -6.70
CA GLY A 22 5.93 -3.05 -7.72
C GLY A 22 7.09 -3.88 -7.15
N GLU A 23 7.21 -5.13 -7.57
CA GLU A 23 8.28 -6.06 -7.16
C GLU A 23 9.68 -5.46 -7.41
N ASN A 24 9.87 -4.85 -8.58
CA ASN A 24 11.11 -4.26 -9.05
C ASN A 24 11.18 -2.74 -8.83
N ALA A 25 10.30 -2.18 -8.00
CA ALA A 25 10.31 -0.75 -7.70
C ALA A 25 11.49 -0.39 -6.79
N HIS A 26 12.35 0.55 -7.22
CA HIS A 26 13.38 1.12 -6.35
C HIS A 26 12.80 1.70 -5.05
N SER A 27 11.56 2.20 -5.11
CA SER A 27 10.84 2.77 -3.97
C SER A 27 10.24 1.74 -3.01
N ARG A 28 10.37 0.42 -3.25
CA ARG A 28 9.66 -0.62 -2.48
C ARG A 28 9.91 -0.54 -0.97
N TYR A 29 11.12 -0.14 -0.57
CA TYR A 29 11.51 -0.06 0.83
C TYR A 29 10.65 0.95 1.62
N PHE A 30 10.14 2.00 0.99
CA PHE A 30 9.23 2.95 1.65
C PHE A 30 7.95 2.25 2.10
N THR A 31 7.39 1.40 1.24
CA THR A 31 6.18 0.63 1.51
C THR A 31 6.45 -0.46 2.55
N GLU A 32 7.60 -1.15 2.46
CA GLU A 32 7.97 -2.18 3.43
C GLU A 32 8.15 -1.63 4.85
N GLU A 33 8.82 -0.49 5.01
CA GLU A 33 8.98 0.16 6.31
C GLU A 33 7.64 0.64 6.87
N ALA A 34 6.80 1.28 6.05
CA ALA A 34 5.46 1.67 6.47
C ALA A 34 4.58 0.46 6.84
N TYR A 35 4.68 -0.64 6.09
CA TYR A 35 3.97 -1.88 6.40
C TYR A 35 4.43 -2.48 7.74
N LYS A 36 5.73 -2.48 8.05
CA LYS A 36 6.24 -2.94 9.36
C LYS A 36 5.71 -2.07 10.51
N MET A 37 5.67 -0.76 10.33
CA MET A 37 5.20 0.20 11.33
C MET A 37 3.68 0.19 11.56
N ALA A 38 2.88 -0.13 10.55
CA ALA A 38 1.42 -0.10 10.67
C ALA A 38 0.88 -1.17 11.62
N ALA A 39 -0.19 -0.87 12.35
CA ALA A 39 -0.95 -1.87 13.10
C ALA A 39 -1.92 -2.65 12.19
N GLU A 40 -2.37 -3.81 12.64
CA GLU A 40 -3.42 -4.59 11.97
C GLU A 40 -4.80 -3.88 12.05
N PRO A 41 -5.73 -4.12 11.10
CA PRO A 41 -5.61 -4.99 9.93
C PRO A 41 -4.84 -4.34 8.77
N LYS A 42 -3.84 -5.03 8.22
CA LYS A 42 -3.04 -4.54 7.09
C LYS A 42 -2.75 -5.64 6.07
N GLU A 43 -2.60 -5.25 4.81
CA GLU A 43 -2.22 -6.13 3.71
C GLU A 43 -1.10 -5.50 2.88
N LEU A 44 -0.20 -6.34 2.37
CA LEU A 44 0.82 -5.96 1.39
C LEU A 44 0.58 -6.70 0.06
N TYR A 45 0.31 -5.95 -1.00
CA TYR A 45 0.16 -6.48 -2.35
C TYR A 45 1.36 -6.10 -3.22
N VAL A 46 2.14 -7.10 -3.63
CA VAL A 46 3.31 -6.91 -4.49
C VAL A 46 2.94 -7.23 -5.93
N VAL A 47 2.98 -6.22 -6.80
CA VAL A 47 2.71 -6.37 -8.22
C VAL A 47 3.96 -6.96 -8.89
N LYS A 48 3.88 -8.24 -9.28
CA LYS A 48 4.96 -8.97 -9.94
C LYS A 48 5.47 -8.22 -11.18
N ASP A 49 6.77 -8.24 -11.40
CA ASP A 49 7.47 -7.66 -12.55
C ASP A 49 7.33 -6.12 -12.73
N ALA A 50 6.57 -5.43 -11.87
CA ALA A 50 6.33 -3.98 -11.98
C ALA A 50 7.42 -3.14 -11.29
N ARG A 51 7.74 -1.98 -11.87
CA ARG A 51 8.58 -0.92 -11.28
C ARG A 51 7.70 0.20 -10.72
N HIS A 52 8.33 1.22 -10.12
CA HIS A 52 7.63 2.36 -9.51
C HIS A 52 6.66 3.06 -10.49
N ILE A 53 7.16 3.40 -11.68
CA ILE A 53 6.39 4.15 -12.68
C ILE A 53 5.31 3.31 -13.36
N ASP A 54 5.45 1.99 -13.37
CA ASP A 54 4.51 1.13 -14.08
C ASP A 54 3.11 1.20 -13.41
N LEU A 55 3.04 1.44 -12.10
CA LEU A 55 1.76 1.61 -11.39
C LEU A 55 1.09 2.98 -11.60
N TYR A 56 1.64 3.85 -12.44
CA TYR A 56 1.05 5.17 -12.74
C TYR A 56 0.05 5.07 -13.89
N ASP A 57 0.36 4.31 -14.94
CA ASP A 57 -0.39 4.32 -16.20
C ASP A 57 -0.49 2.95 -16.92
N ARG A 58 0.27 1.93 -16.51
CA ARG A 58 0.18 0.58 -17.10
C ARG A 58 -1.03 -0.15 -16.56
N LYS A 59 -2.19 0.04 -17.21
CA LYS A 59 -3.45 -0.60 -16.83
C LYS A 59 -3.40 -2.14 -16.80
N ASP A 60 -2.47 -2.74 -17.53
CA ASP A 60 -2.19 -4.17 -17.52
C ASP A 60 -1.43 -4.65 -16.26
N LEU A 61 -0.80 -3.74 -15.53
CA LEU A 61 -0.07 -4.02 -14.29
C LEU A 61 -0.77 -3.48 -13.04
N ILE A 62 -1.53 -2.38 -13.14
CA ILE A 62 -2.27 -1.83 -12.02
C ILE A 62 -3.38 -2.83 -11.59
N PRO A 63 -3.35 -3.35 -10.36
CA PRO A 63 -4.29 -4.38 -9.92
C PRO A 63 -5.63 -3.76 -9.48
N PHE A 64 -6.39 -3.20 -10.43
CA PHE A 64 -7.68 -2.55 -10.16
C PHE A 64 -8.68 -3.47 -9.46
N ASP A 65 -8.74 -4.75 -9.83
CA ASP A 65 -9.63 -5.73 -9.18
C ASP A 65 -9.32 -5.88 -7.68
N LYS A 66 -8.04 -5.80 -7.30
CA LYS A 66 -7.63 -5.87 -5.89
C LYS A 66 -8.07 -4.63 -5.12
N LEU A 67 -7.89 -3.44 -5.72
CA LEU A 67 -8.36 -2.16 -5.14
C LEU A 67 -9.88 -2.17 -4.96
N GLU A 68 -10.61 -2.59 -5.98
CA GLU A 68 -12.06 -2.69 -5.94
C GLU A 68 -12.53 -3.65 -4.84
N SER A 69 -11.94 -4.85 -4.77
CA SER A 69 -12.26 -5.83 -3.73
C SER A 69 -11.97 -5.30 -2.32
N PHE A 70 -10.85 -4.60 -2.12
CA PHE A 70 -10.49 -4.02 -0.83
C PHE A 70 -11.49 -2.95 -0.38
N PHE A 71 -11.84 -2.01 -1.27
CA PHE A 71 -12.79 -0.95 -0.95
C PHE A 71 -14.20 -1.49 -0.73
N LYS A 72 -14.67 -2.45 -1.54
CA LYS A 72 -15.95 -3.14 -1.31
C LYS A 72 -15.99 -3.85 0.04
N ALA A 73 -14.89 -4.40 0.52
CA ALA A 73 -14.85 -5.02 1.85
C ALA A 73 -14.80 -3.99 2.99
N SER A 74 -14.17 -2.83 2.76
CA SER A 74 -13.82 -1.87 3.82
C SER A 74 -14.77 -0.68 3.98
N LEU A 75 -15.64 -0.40 3.01
CA LEU A 75 -16.54 0.77 2.97
C LEU A 75 -18.03 0.42 3.09
N ASN A 76 -18.35 -0.74 3.66
CA ASN A 76 -19.74 -1.17 3.91
C ASN A 76 -20.36 -0.48 5.13
#